data_AF-A0A7K0PHX9-F1
#
_entry.id   AF-A0A7K0PHX9-F1
#
_cell.length_a   1.000
_cell.length_b   1.000
_cell.length_c   1.000
_cell.angle_alpha   90.00
_cell.angle_beta   90.00
_cell.angle_gamma   90.00
#
_symmetry.space_group_name_H-M   'P 1'
#
loop_
_entity.id
_entity.type
_entity.pdbx_description
1 polymer ?
#
loop_
_entity_poly.entity_id
_entity_poly.type
_entity_poly.pdbx_seq_one_letter_code
_entity_poly.pdbx_strand_id
1 'polypeptide(L)'
;MTAVVSVGLTGVATTASAQTAAPRTGGVAPASQPAPATAPAEPAAPGAVAVPAGMRTTNGVRAKRYKGKTLDGRTAYFARVPLKAPAPVQNAVIAANRIVGKPYRLGGGHAKVEDTAYDCSGTVSYALIGAGLLKTPLSSYEFDDAWKAGVAGEGQWISVYGNQGHVYAIIAGLRLDTSSARDSSGLRGPQWRPDNRVDADDFVVTHPDGL
;
A
#
# COMPACT_ATOMS: atom_id res chain seq x y z
N MET A 1 6.11 -67.04 -13.67
CA MET A 1 4.66 -67.32 -13.69
C MET A 1 3.96 -65.98 -13.88
N THR A 2 3.73 -65.57 -15.13
CA THR A 2 2.52 -65.80 -15.97
C THR A 2 1.38 -64.83 -15.61
N ALA A 3 0.89 -64.18 -16.67
CA ALA A 3 -0.17 -63.17 -16.83
C ALA A 3 -1.48 -63.40 -16.06
N VAL A 4 -2.36 -62.38 -16.03
CA VAL A 4 -3.69 -62.35 -16.71
C VAL A 4 -4.33 -60.94 -16.64
N VAL A 5 -5.04 -60.63 -17.72
CA VAL A 5 -5.82 -59.44 -18.15
C VAL A 5 -7.22 -59.38 -17.52
N SER A 6 -7.86 -58.19 -17.44
CA SER A 6 -9.31 -57.89 -17.70
C SER A 6 -9.60 -56.41 -17.31
N VAL A 7 -9.92 -55.48 -18.23
CA VAL A 7 -11.17 -55.16 -18.96
C VAL A 7 -12.30 -54.55 -18.11
N GLY A 8 -12.72 -53.34 -18.50
CA GLY A 8 -13.96 -52.67 -18.07
C GLY A 8 -14.23 -51.40 -18.89
N LEU A 9 -14.94 -51.55 -20.01
CA LEU A 9 -15.47 -50.52 -20.92
C LEU A 9 -16.89 -50.09 -20.46
N THR A 10 -17.25 -48.80 -20.58
CA THR A 10 -18.60 -48.25 -20.90
C THR A 10 -18.50 -46.70 -20.93
N GLY A 11 -19.09 -45.90 -21.81
CA GLY A 11 -19.90 -46.05 -23.03
C GLY A 11 -19.69 -44.84 -23.97
N VAL A 12 -19.89 -44.94 -25.29
CA VAL A 12 -21.14 -44.69 -26.08
C VAL A 12 -21.74 -43.30 -25.75
N ALA A 13 -21.95 -42.33 -26.66
CA ALA A 13 -22.48 -42.43 -28.01
C ALA A 13 -22.09 -41.23 -28.90
N THR A 14 -21.77 -41.51 -30.15
CA THR A 14 -21.80 -40.57 -31.28
C THR A 14 -23.22 -40.47 -31.83
N THR A 15 -23.74 -39.26 -32.03
CA THR A 15 -24.80 -39.01 -33.02
C THR A 15 -24.41 -37.85 -33.92
N ALA A 16 -24.18 -38.19 -35.19
CA ALA A 16 -24.04 -37.25 -36.28
C ALA A 16 -25.42 -36.64 -36.61
N SER A 17 -25.44 -35.36 -36.96
CA SER A 17 -26.61 -34.71 -37.57
C SER A 17 -26.20 -34.11 -38.92
N ALA A 18 -27.00 -34.45 -39.92
CA ALA A 18 -26.79 -34.22 -41.33
C ALA A 18 -26.89 -32.75 -41.76
N GLN A 19 -26.15 -32.40 -42.80
CA GLN A 19 -26.30 -31.17 -43.58
C GLN A 19 -27.43 -31.31 -44.59
N THR A 20 -28.31 -30.31 -44.65
CA THR A 20 -29.21 -30.06 -45.78
C THR A 20 -29.06 -28.61 -46.23
N ALA A 21 -28.90 -28.43 -47.54
CA ALA A 21 -28.65 -27.16 -48.22
C ALA A 21 -29.92 -26.28 -48.36
N ALA A 22 -29.67 -24.98 -48.51
CA ALA A 22 -30.60 -23.85 -48.56
C ALA A 22 -31.46 -23.73 -49.83
N PRO A 23 -32.40 -22.76 -49.86
CA PRO A 23 -32.63 -21.93 -51.03
C PRO A 23 -32.21 -20.47 -50.79
N ARG A 24 -31.58 -19.90 -51.83
CA ARG A 24 -31.12 -18.50 -51.95
C ARG A 24 -32.28 -17.61 -52.35
N THR A 25 -32.49 -16.47 -51.69
CA THR A 25 -33.08 -15.26 -52.28
C THR A 25 -32.53 -14.01 -51.59
N GLY A 26 -32.24 -12.97 -52.38
CA GLY A 26 -32.09 -11.58 -51.92
C GLY A 26 -30.72 -11.17 -51.37
N GLY A 27 -29.95 -10.45 -52.19
CA GLY A 27 -28.64 -9.95 -51.82
C GLY A 27 -28.65 -8.71 -50.92
N VAL A 28 -27.57 -8.58 -50.15
CA VAL A 28 -26.81 -7.34 -49.92
C VAL A 28 -25.41 -7.79 -49.53
N ALA A 29 -24.37 -7.20 -50.11
CA ALA A 29 -22.97 -7.50 -49.75
C ALA A 29 -22.75 -7.26 -48.25
N PRO A 30 -22.05 -8.15 -47.52
CA PRO A 30 -21.67 -7.83 -46.14
C PRO A 30 -20.64 -6.71 -46.19
N ALA A 31 -21.00 -5.57 -45.60
CA ALA A 31 -20.04 -4.54 -45.24
C ALA A 31 -18.91 -5.18 -44.42
N SER A 32 -17.66 -4.84 -44.74
CA SER A 32 -16.48 -5.27 -43.99
C SER A 32 -16.67 -4.90 -42.52
N GLN A 33 -16.86 -5.91 -41.68
CA GLN A 33 -16.92 -5.77 -40.23
C GLN A 33 -15.54 -5.27 -39.76
N PRO A 34 -15.43 -4.11 -39.09
CA PRO A 34 -14.18 -3.74 -38.44
C PRO A 34 -13.82 -4.81 -37.40
N ALA A 35 -12.53 -5.11 -37.30
CA ALA A 35 -11.99 -6.08 -36.35
C ALA A 35 -12.56 -5.83 -34.93
N PRO A 36 -12.87 -6.88 -34.14
CA PRO A 36 -13.34 -6.71 -32.78
C PRO A 36 -12.31 -5.89 -32.00
N ALA A 37 -12.80 -4.83 -31.34
CA ALA A 37 -11.99 -4.05 -30.42
C ALA A 37 -11.33 -4.99 -29.41
N THR A 38 -10.02 -4.88 -29.25
CA THR A 38 -9.25 -5.58 -28.22
C THR A 38 -9.95 -5.37 -26.89
N ALA A 39 -10.37 -6.47 -26.26
CA ALA A 39 -10.92 -6.45 -24.91
C ALA A 39 -9.93 -5.72 -23.98
N PRO A 40 -10.40 -4.90 -23.02
CA PRO A 40 -9.53 -4.38 -21.97
C PRO A 40 -8.79 -5.54 -21.32
N ALA A 41 -7.48 -5.40 -21.16
CA ALA A 41 -6.66 -6.38 -20.46
C ALA A 41 -7.30 -6.70 -19.11
N GLU A 42 -7.50 -7.99 -18.86
CA GLU A 42 -7.94 -8.56 -17.60
C GLU A 42 -7.08 -8.00 -16.45
N PRO A 43 -7.67 -7.44 -15.37
CA PRO A 43 -6.88 -6.95 -14.26
C PRO A 43 -6.23 -8.13 -13.55
N ALA A 44 -4.91 -8.13 -13.50
CA ALA A 44 -4.12 -9.14 -12.82
C ALA A 44 -4.49 -9.21 -11.32
N ALA A 45 -4.81 -10.41 -10.86
CA ALA A 45 -4.91 -10.78 -9.44
C ALA A 45 -3.71 -11.68 -9.06
N PRO A 46 -3.53 -12.02 -7.76
CA PRO A 46 -2.96 -11.24 -6.68
C PRO A 46 -1.53 -11.70 -6.35
N GLY A 47 -0.64 -10.74 -6.11
CA GLY A 47 0.77 -10.95 -5.79
C GLY A 47 1.47 -9.61 -5.68
N ALA A 48 1.11 -8.83 -4.65
CA ALA A 48 1.63 -7.49 -4.42
C ALA A 48 3.05 -7.55 -3.87
N VAL A 49 4.06 -7.37 -4.72
CA VAL A 49 5.30 -6.66 -4.34
C VAL A 49 5.90 -5.96 -5.56
N ALA A 50 5.91 -4.62 -5.54
CA ALA A 50 7.07 -3.80 -5.93
C ALA A 50 6.72 -2.31 -5.78
N VAL A 51 7.32 -1.62 -4.81
CA VAL A 51 7.46 -0.15 -4.89
C VAL A 51 8.93 0.28 -4.91
N PRO A 52 9.65 0.00 -6.00
CA PRO A 52 10.73 0.89 -6.47
C PRO A 52 10.59 1.15 -7.99
N ALA A 53 10.69 2.37 -8.53
CA ALA A 53 11.90 3.20 -8.60
C ALA A 53 11.62 4.73 -8.60
N GLY A 54 10.41 5.14 -8.17
CA GLY A 54 9.98 6.54 -8.15
C GLY A 54 8.62 6.75 -7.48
N MET A 55 8.35 5.98 -6.41
CA MET A 55 7.16 5.94 -5.52
C MET A 55 6.09 6.96 -5.92
N ARG A 56 5.24 6.55 -6.87
CA ARG A 56 4.55 7.44 -7.81
C ARG A 56 3.69 8.46 -7.06
N THR A 57 4.18 9.68 -7.12
CA THR A 57 3.45 10.93 -7.36
C THR A 57 1.95 10.89 -7.07
N THR A 58 1.56 11.29 -5.86
CA THR A 58 0.88 12.56 -5.53
C THR A 58 0.71 13.65 -6.62
N ASN A 59 0.59 13.30 -7.91
CA ASN A 59 0.73 14.21 -9.06
C ASN A 59 1.99 15.10 -9.00
N GLY A 60 3.10 14.56 -8.45
CA GLY A 60 4.39 15.24 -8.32
C GLY A 60 4.57 16.04 -7.02
N VAL A 61 3.55 16.06 -6.16
CA VAL A 61 3.54 16.85 -4.91
C VAL A 61 4.22 16.07 -3.77
N ARG A 62 5.47 16.38 -3.49
CA ARG A 62 6.19 15.76 -2.36
C ARG A 62 6.29 16.72 -1.18
N ALA A 63 6.08 16.20 0.04
CA ALA A 63 6.40 16.93 1.25
C ALA A 63 7.91 17.20 1.32
N LYS A 64 8.28 18.40 1.77
CA LYS A 64 9.68 18.82 1.88
C LYS A 64 10.13 18.77 3.33
N ARG A 65 11.20 18.02 3.60
CA ARG A 65 11.86 17.96 4.90
C ARG A 65 12.58 19.28 5.20
N TYR A 66 12.57 19.73 6.45
CA TYR A 66 13.40 20.85 6.93
C TYR A 66 13.87 20.61 8.37
N LYS A 67 15.04 21.15 8.71
CA LYS A 67 15.60 21.09 10.07
C LYS A 67 14.98 22.17 10.94
N GLY A 68 14.66 21.85 12.18
CA GLY A 68 14.12 22.79 13.15
C GLY A 68 14.42 22.40 14.59
N LYS A 69 13.73 23.07 15.51
CA LYS A 69 13.77 22.81 16.95
C LYS A 69 12.37 22.45 17.45
N THR A 70 12.27 21.46 18.32
CA THR A 70 11.06 21.21 19.11
C THR A 70 10.87 22.31 20.15
N LEU A 71 9.69 22.37 20.78
CA LEU A 71 9.39 23.35 21.83
C LEU A 71 10.39 23.30 22.99
N ASP A 72 10.93 22.12 23.29
CA ASP A 72 11.91 21.90 24.35
C ASP A 72 13.37 21.94 23.84
N GLY A 73 13.60 22.48 22.64
CA GLY A 73 14.94 22.80 22.13
C GLY A 73 15.72 21.64 21.49
N ARG A 74 15.11 20.46 21.35
CA ARG A 74 15.76 19.33 20.64
C ARG A 74 15.80 19.60 19.14
N THR A 75 16.88 19.21 18.50
CA THR A 75 16.96 19.23 17.04
C THR A 75 16.08 18.13 16.47
N ALA A 76 15.23 18.47 15.51
CA ALA A 76 14.42 17.50 14.78
C ALA A 76 14.25 17.93 13.32
N TYR A 77 13.78 17.02 12.48
CA TYR A 77 13.39 17.36 11.11
C TYR A 77 11.89 17.24 10.90
N PHE A 78 11.29 18.29 10.38
CA PHE A 78 9.86 18.45 10.16
C PHE A 78 9.54 18.31 8.68
N ALA A 79 8.27 18.11 8.36
CA ALA A 79 7.78 18.11 6.99
C ALA A 79 6.94 19.34 6.71
N ARG A 80 7.16 20.00 5.57
CA ARG A 80 6.26 21.04 5.07
C ARG A 80 4.98 20.38 4.58
N VAL A 81 3.85 20.93 5.02
CA VAL A 81 2.52 20.45 4.62
C VAL A 81 2.35 20.65 3.11
N PRO A 82 2.08 19.59 2.34
CA PRO A 82 1.83 19.70 0.91
C PRO A 82 0.41 20.25 0.66
N LEU A 83 0.27 21.56 0.44
CA LEU A 83 -1.05 22.22 0.31
C LEU A 83 -1.93 21.72 -0.86
N LYS A 84 -1.33 21.07 -1.85
CA LYS A 84 -2.03 20.45 -2.99
C LYS A 84 -2.47 19.00 -2.71
N ALA A 85 -2.14 18.45 -1.55
CA ALA A 85 -2.56 17.12 -1.15
C ALA A 85 -4.00 17.12 -0.62
N PRO A 86 -4.70 15.97 -0.65
CA PRO A 86 -5.98 15.81 0.04
C PRO A 86 -5.88 16.19 1.52
N ALA A 87 -6.97 16.71 2.09
CA ALA A 87 -7.01 17.16 3.48
C ALA A 87 -6.55 16.09 4.50
N PRO A 88 -6.91 14.79 4.38
CA PRO A 88 -6.39 13.74 5.27
C PRO A 88 -4.86 13.66 5.27
N VAL A 89 -4.22 13.84 4.11
CA VAL A 89 -2.76 13.79 3.96
C VAL A 89 -2.10 15.00 4.62
N GLN A 90 -2.68 16.19 4.44
CA GLN A 90 -2.21 17.39 5.11
C GLN A 90 -2.31 17.23 6.64
N ASN A 91 -3.43 16.69 7.12
CA ASN A 91 -3.66 16.44 8.53
C ASN A 91 -2.69 15.39 9.10
N ALA A 92 -2.38 14.33 8.36
CA ALA A 92 -1.36 13.36 8.75
C ALA A 92 0.01 14.01 8.96
N VAL A 93 0.42 14.89 8.03
CA VAL A 93 1.69 15.63 8.14
C VAL A 93 1.68 16.58 9.35
N ILE A 94 0.59 17.31 9.56
CA ILE A 94 0.41 18.23 10.70
C ILE A 94 0.49 17.45 12.01
N ALA A 95 -0.20 16.32 12.12
CA ALA A 95 -0.22 15.48 13.31
C ALA A 95 1.18 14.92 13.59
N ALA A 96 1.82 14.28 12.61
CA ALA A 96 3.17 13.75 12.77
C ALA A 96 4.18 14.82 13.23
N ASN A 97 4.10 16.04 12.68
CA ASN A 97 4.96 17.14 13.10
C ASN A 97 4.83 17.51 14.60
N ARG A 98 3.71 17.21 15.27
CA ARG A 98 3.53 17.45 16.73
C ARG A 98 4.37 16.53 17.60
N ILE A 99 4.67 15.32 17.11
CA ILE A 99 5.41 14.31 17.87
C ILE A 99 6.87 14.16 17.41
N VAL A 100 7.23 14.76 16.28
CA VAL A 100 8.60 14.80 15.77
C VAL A 100 9.57 15.30 16.84
N GLY A 101 10.66 14.55 17.04
CA GLY A 101 11.69 14.84 18.05
C GLY A 101 11.35 14.40 19.46
N LYS A 102 10.19 13.76 19.70
CA LYS A 102 9.91 13.07 20.99
C LYS A 102 10.77 11.81 21.14
N PRO A 103 11.01 11.34 22.38
CA PRO A 103 11.77 10.10 22.60
C PRO A 103 11.06 8.88 22.03
N TYR A 104 11.86 7.88 21.66
CA TYR A 104 11.35 6.53 21.41
C TYR A 104 11.08 5.81 22.74
N ARG A 105 9.92 5.16 22.87
CA ARG A 105 9.61 4.26 23.99
C ARG A 105 8.69 3.16 23.51
N LEU A 106 9.09 1.89 23.71
CA LEU A 106 8.25 0.73 23.38
C LEU A 106 6.90 0.84 24.12
N GLY A 107 5.80 0.69 23.38
CA GLY A 107 4.42 0.90 23.89
C GLY A 107 3.98 2.35 23.98
N GLY A 108 4.84 3.32 23.62
CA GLY A 108 4.50 4.74 23.64
C GLY A 108 3.44 5.10 22.61
N GLY A 109 2.41 5.83 23.02
CA GLY A 109 1.29 6.24 22.16
C GLY A 109 0.12 5.25 22.07
N HIS A 110 0.19 4.08 22.73
CA HIS A 110 -0.87 3.05 22.67
C HIS A 110 -1.95 3.24 23.75
N ALA A 111 -1.55 3.34 25.02
CA ALA A 111 -2.49 3.55 26.13
C ALA A 111 -3.11 4.95 26.11
N LYS A 112 -2.41 5.92 25.53
CA LYS A 112 -2.85 7.32 25.39
C LYS A 112 -2.27 7.88 24.09
N VAL A 113 -3.15 8.40 23.23
CA VAL A 113 -2.74 8.99 21.94
C VAL A 113 -1.78 10.18 22.15
N GLU A 114 -2.08 11.06 23.11
CA GLU A 114 -1.23 12.18 23.50
C GLU A 114 -0.24 11.75 24.61
N ASP A 115 0.92 11.25 24.18
CA ASP A 115 1.98 10.73 25.04
C ASP A 115 3.25 11.61 24.97
N THR A 116 4.16 11.36 25.90
CA THR A 116 5.47 11.99 26.01
C THR A 116 6.52 11.30 25.15
N ALA A 117 6.33 10.04 24.79
CA ALA A 117 7.22 9.23 23.94
C ALA A 117 6.40 8.26 23.09
N TYR A 118 6.94 7.84 21.95
CA TYR A 118 6.22 7.01 20.96
C TYR A 118 7.09 5.87 20.44
N ASP A 119 6.49 4.70 20.19
CA ASP A 119 7.14 3.64 19.42
C ASP A 119 6.87 3.75 17.91
N CYS A 120 7.34 2.78 17.13
CA CYS A 120 7.14 2.73 15.67
C CYS A 120 5.65 2.78 15.29
N SER A 121 4.87 1.84 15.82
CA SER A 121 3.43 1.70 15.55
C SER A 121 2.58 2.83 16.14
N GLY A 122 2.92 3.34 17.33
CA GLY A 122 2.29 4.49 17.96
C GLY A 122 2.56 5.79 17.19
N THR A 123 3.74 5.93 16.58
CA THR A 123 4.07 7.07 15.69
C THR A 123 3.18 7.09 14.45
N VAL A 124 3.07 5.96 13.75
CA VAL A 124 2.23 5.85 12.56
C VAL A 124 0.75 6.01 12.91
N SER A 125 0.31 5.37 13.99
CA SER A 125 -1.04 5.53 14.53
C SER A 125 -1.39 6.99 14.82
N TYR A 126 -0.49 7.74 15.47
CA TYR A 126 -0.74 9.15 15.78
C TYR A 126 -0.99 9.99 14.52
N ALA A 127 -0.20 9.76 13.46
CA ALA A 127 -0.38 10.44 12.18
C ALA A 127 -1.73 10.07 11.52
N LEU A 128 -2.10 8.77 11.50
CA LEU A 128 -3.34 8.30 10.90
C LEU A 128 -4.59 8.72 11.69
N ILE A 129 -4.51 8.76 13.03
CA ILE A 129 -5.57 9.29 13.89
C ILE A 129 -5.78 10.78 13.61
N GLY A 130 -4.69 11.56 13.54
CA GLY A 130 -4.76 12.97 13.18
C GLY A 130 -5.34 13.22 11.79
N ALA A 131 -5.20 12.25 10.88
CA ALA A 131 -5.78 12.27 9.54
C ALA A 131 -7.26 11.83 9.48
N GLY A 132 -7.81 11.30 10.57
CA GLY A 132 -9.15 10.69 10.60
C GLY A 132 -9.23 9.32 9.92
N LEU A 133 -8.09 8.69 9.63
CA LEU A 133 -7.99 7.39 8.95
C LEU A 133 -7.94 6.21 9.94
N LEU A 134 -7.75 6.51 11.22
CA LEU A 134 -7.70 5.54 12.30
C LEU A 134 -8.41 6.10 13.53
N LYS A 135 -9.13 5.25 14.28
CA LYS A 135 -9.85 5.67 15.49
C LYS A 135 -9.04 5.43 16.77
N THR A 136 -8.24 4.36 16.80
CA THR A 136 -7.46 3.93 17.96
C THR A 136 -6.07 3.47 17.53
N PRO A 137 -5.02 3.61 18.35
CA PRO A 137 -3.70 3.11 18.01
C PRO A 137 -3.71 1.62 17.72
N LEU A 138 -2.89 1.20 16.76
CA LEU A 138 -2.61 -0.19 16.43
C LEU A 138 -1.14 -0.50 16.73
N SER A 139 -0.87 -1.69 17.27
CA SER A 139 0.46 -2.29 17.40
C SER A 139 1.06 -2.70 16.07
N SER A 140 2.36 -3.02 16.04
CA SER A 140 3.01 -3.53 14.84
C SER A 140 2.40 -4.83 14.31
N TYR A 141 1.98 -5.71 15.22
CA TYR A 141 1.27 -6.95 14.88
C TYR A 141 -0.11 -6.68 14.30
N GLU A 142 -0.88 -5.76 14.89
CA GLU A 142 -2.20 -5.40 14.35
C GLU A 142 -2.09 -4.69 13.00
N PHE A 143 -1.07 -3.85 12.79
CA PHE A 143 -0.76 -3.33 11.47
C PHE A 143 -0.41 -4.46 10.51
N ASP A 144 0.52 -5.35 10.85
CA ASP A 144 0.92 -6.48 10.01
C ASP A 144 -0.29 -7.35 9.63
N ASP A 145 -1.15 -7.71 10.58
CA ASP A 145 -2.32 -8.56 10.34
C ASP A 145 -3.43 -7.87 9.56
N ALA A 146 -3.78 -6.62 9.90
CA ALA A 146 -4.79 -5.88 9.13
C ALA A 146 -4.29 -5.56 7.71
N TRP A 147 -2.97 -5.46 7.50
CA TRP A 147 -2.38 -5.15 6.20
C TRP A 147 -2.25 -6.38 5.31
N LYS A 148 -2.03 -7.58 5.87
CA LYS A 148 -2.10 -8.85 5.12
C LYS A 148 -3.48 -9.10 4.51
N ALA A 149 -4.54 -8.62 5.16
CA ALA A 149 -5.91 -8.71 4.67
C ALA A 149 -6.32 -7.52 3.78
N GLY A 150 -5.47 -6.49 3.68
CA GLY A 150 -5.74 -5.29 2.92
C GLY A 150 -5.68 -5.52 1.41
N VAL A 151 -6.58 -4.88 0.66
CA VAL A 151 -6.48 -4.80 -0.79
C VAL A 151 -5.47 -3.70 -1.12
N ALA A 152 -4.50 -3.98 -1.99
CA ALA A 152 -3.60 -2.95 -2.51
C ALA A 152 -4.44 -1.92 -3.30
N GLY A 153 -4.78 -0.79 -2.66
CA GLY A 153 -5.47 0.34 -3.28
C GLY A 153 -4.52 1.26 -4.05
N GLU A 154 -5.07 2.19 -4.82
CA GLU A 154 -4.29 3.12 -5.68
C GLU A 154 -3.34 4.04 -4.89
N GLY A 155 -3.57 4.28 -3.60
CA GLY A 155 -2.54 4.40 -2.58
C GLY A 155 -1.42 5.44 -2.76
N GLN A 156 -1.61 6.53 -3.51
CA GLN A 156 -0.48 7.39 -3.92
C GLN A 156 -0.01 8.37 -2.82
N TRP A 157 -0.86 8.67 -1.83
CA TRP A 157 -0.51 9.68 -0.82
C TRP A 157 0.02 9.14 0.49
N ILE A 158 -0.47 7.99 0.95
CA ILE A 158 -0.05 7.36 2.20
C ILE A 158 0.17 5.87 1.96
N SER A 159 1.36 5.40 2.31
CA SER A 159 1.72 3.98 2.27
C SER A 159 2.28 3.62 3.63
N VAL A 160 1.67 2.62 4.29
CA VAL A 160 2.11 2.13 5.58
C VAL A 160 2.81 0.80 5.36
N TYR A 161 4.02 0.69 5.90
CA TYR A 161 4.90 -0.46 5.79
C TYR A 161 4.95 -1.13 7.16
N GLY A 162 4.45 -2.35 7.26
CA GLY A 162 4.36 -3.11 8.50
C GLY A 162 4.99 -4.50 8.37
N ASN A 163 5.61 -4.96 9.45
CA ASN A 163 5.92 -6.36 9.70
C ASN A 163 5.92 -6.61 11.22
N GLN A 164 6.20 -7.84 11.65
CA GLN A 164 6.16 -8.22 13.07
C GLN A 164 7.08 -7.38 13.98
N GLY A 165 8.15 -6.78 13.45
CA GLY A 165 9.14 -6.06 14.25
C GLY A 165 9.09 -4.53 14.15
N HIS A 166 8.52 -3.97 13.09
CA HIS A 166 8.59 -2.53 12.83
C HIS A 166 7.46 -2.02 11.94
N VAL A 167 7.09 -0.75 12.15
CA VAL A 167 6.12 -0.05 11.30
C VAL A 167 6.63 1.35 10.98
N TYR A 168 6.48 1.77 9.73
CA TYR A 168 6.72 3.15 9.30
C TYR A 168 5.74 3.54 8.19
N ALA A 169 5.70 4.83 7.84
CA ALA A 169 4.83 5.32 6.78
C ALA A 169 5.58 6.22 5.81
N ILE A 170 5.18 6.17 4.55
CA ILE A 170 5.47 7.19 3.55
C ILE A 170 4.22 8.05 3.42
N ILE A 171 4.34 9.35 3.71
CA ILE A 171 3.23 10.32 3.63
C ILE A 171 3.66 11.43 2.69
N ALA A 172 2.92 11.61 1.61
CA ALA A 172 3.25 12.53 0.51
C ALA A 172 4.71 12.37 0.02
N GLY A 173 5.17 11.14 -0.12
CA GLY A 173 6.50 10.80 -0.61
C GLY A 173 7.67 11.12 0.34
N LEU A 174 7.38 11.32 1.63
CA LEU A 174 8.38 11.50 2.68
C LEU A 174 8.19 10.47 3.81
N ARG A 175 9.29 9.88 4.28
CA ARG A 175 9.26 8.82 5.28
C ARG A 175 9.11 9.37 6.70
N LEU A 176 8.09 8.91 7.41
CA LEU A 176 7.90 9.03 8.85
C LEU A 176 8.32 7.71 9.51
N ASP A 177 9.39 7.72 10.30
CA ASP A 177 9.98 6.50 10.87
C ASP A 177 10.70 6.79 12.19
N THR A 178 10.64 5.85 13.13
CA THR A 178 11.38 5.92 14.40
C THR A 178 12.80 5.38 14.32
N SER A 179 13.09 4.56 13.30
CA SER A 179 14.42 4.07 12.97
C SER A 179 15.26 5.12 12.26
N SER A 180 16.54 5.22 12.60
CA SER A 180 17.53 6.06 11.92
C SER A 180 18.14 5.41 10.67
N ALA A 181 17.61 4.28 10.20
CA ALA A 181 18.07 3.64 8.96
C ALA A 181 18.09 4.67 7.83
N ARG A 182 19.21 4.77 7.09
CA ARG A 182 19.40 5.76 6.00
C ARG A 182 19.19 7.22 6.45
N ASP A 183 19.53 7.55 7.69
CA ASP A 183 19.53 8.93 8.19
C ASP A 183 20.80 9.18 9.02
N SER A 184 21.74 9.95 8.45
CA SER A 184 23.02 10.27 9.07
C SER A 184 22.91 11.12 10.33
N SER A 185 21.73 11.69 10.63
CA SER A 185 21.52 12.43 11.87
C SER A 185 21.51 11.56 13.13
N GLY A 186 21.28 10.24 12.99
CA GLY A 186 21.24 9.31 14.12
C GLY A 186 20.09 9.54 15.11
N LEU A 187 19.18 10.49 14.85
CA LEU A 187 18.07 10.80 15.74
C LEU A 187 17.12 9.61 15.86
N ARG A 188 16.71 9.28 17.09
CA ARG A 188 15.75 8.22 17.41
C ARG A 188 14.37 8.80 17.74
N GLY A 189 13.35 7.95 17.65
CA GLY A 189 11.96 8.37 17.88
C GLY A 189 11.33 9.01 16.64
N PRO A 190 10.09 9.52 16.75
CA PRO A 190 9.34 10.04 15.61
C PRO A 190 10.12 11.09 14.84
N GLN A 191 10.34 10.83 13.56
CA GLN A 191 11.20 11.68 12.75
C GLN A 191 10.87 11.54 11.26
N TRP A 192 10.80 12.68 10.55
CA TRP A 192 10.83 12.68 9.10
C TRP A 192 12.25 12.41 8.61
N ARG A 193 12.40 11.36 7.80
CA ARG A 193 13.68 10.85 7.30
C ARG A 193 13.94 11.33 5.87
N PRO A 194 15.21 11.54 5.48
CA PRO A 194 15.55 12.06 4.16
C PRO A 194 15.31 11.03 3.05
N ASP A 195 15.77 9.80 3.29
CA ASP A 195 15.77 8.73 2.30
C ASP A 195 14.80 7.63 2.69
N ASN A 196 14.44 6.79 1.71
CA ASN A 196 13.67 5.59 1.97
C ASN A 196 14.57 4.47 2.51
N ARG A 197 13.93 3.42 3.02
CA ARG A 197 14.59 2.21 3.49
C ARG A 197 15.02 1.35 2.30
N VAL A 198 16.10 0.59 2.47
CA VAL A 198 16.55 -0.41 1.47
C VAL A 198 15.97 -1.79 1.71
N ASP A 199 15.59 -2.06 2.96
CA ASP A 199 14.89 -3.24 3.43
C ASP A 199 13.37 -3.08 3.29
N ALA A 200 12.90 -2.20 2.40
CA ALA A 200 11.47 -1.94 2.23
C ALA A 200 10.70 -3.16 1.73
N ASP A 201 11.37 -4.07 1.01
CA ASP A 201 10.79 -5.32 0.49
C ASP A 201 10.51 -6.36 1.61
N ASP A 202 11.05 -6.14 2.82
CA ASP A 202 10.79 -6.99 4.01
C ASP A 202 9.50 -6.58 4.77
N PHE A 203 8.68 -5.70 4.17
CA PHE A 203 7.47 -5.14 4.78
C PHE A 203 6.25 -5.37 3.88
N VAL A 204 5.11 -5.68 4.52
CA VAL A 204 3.81 -5.63 3.86
C VAL A 204 3.41 -4.16 3.71
N VAL A 205 2.94 -3.80 2.51
CA VAL A 205 2.53 -2.44 2.17
C VAL A 205 1.02 -2.40 1.99
N THR A 206 0.36 -1.47 2.69
CA THR A 206 -1.05 -1.17 2.45
C THR A 206 -1.29 0.33 2.51
N HIS A 207 -2.40 0.73 1.90
CA HIS A 207 -2.82 2.09 1.72
C HIS A 207 -4.17 2.30 2.40
N PRO A 208 -4.39 3.42 3.11
CA PRO A 208 -5.73 3.78 3.56
C PRO A 208 -6.67 3.96 2.36
N ASP A 209 -7.91 3.49 2.48
CA ASP A 209 -8.90 3.56 1.40
C ASP A 209 -9.11 4.99 0.90
N GLY A 210 -9.14 5.15 -0.44
CA GLY A 210 -9.47 6.41 -1.10
C GLY A 210 -8.36 7.47 -1.13
N LEU A 211 -7.11 7.10 -0.84
CA LEU A 211 -5.92 7.97 -0.90
C LEU A 211 -4.79 7.37 -1.74
#